data_AF-A0A7W1H5A0-F1
#
_entry.id   AF-A0A7W1H5A0-F1
#
_cell.length_a   1.000
_cell.length_b   1.000
_cell.length_c   1.000
_cell.angle_alpha   90.00
_cell.angle_beta   90.00
_cell.angle_gamma   90.00
#
_symmetry.space_group_name_H-M   'P 1'
#
loop_
_entity.id
_entity.type
_entity.pdbx_description
1 polymer ?
#
loop_
_entity_poly.entity_id
_entity_poly.type
_entity_poly.pdbx_seq_one_letter_code
_entity_poly.pdbx_strand_id
1 'polypeptide(L)'
;MRDRIVGSEDGKTFWRSLEELGDSPEFREFVQREYPQHAEEWDDPVERRTFLKLMGASLALAGLSGCVYQPPEKIVPFVRQPQEAVPGKALFF
;
A
#
# COMPACT_ATOMS: atom_id res chain seq x y z
N MET A 1 13.49 -14.09 -10.03
CA MET A 1 13.90 -12.69 -9.74
C MET A 1 13.60 -12.28 -8.30
N ARG A 2 12.40 -12.58 -7.74
CA ARG A 2 12.08 -12.34 -6.32
C ARG A 2 13.02 -13.03 -5.31
N ASP A 3 13.37 -14.31 -5.54
CA ASP A 3 14.22 -15.06 -4.58
C ASP A 3 15.65 -14.51 -4.47
N ARG A 4 16.14 -13.80 -5.49
CA ARG A 4 17.44 -13.12 -5.47
C ARG A 4 17.47 -11.87 -4.57
N ILE A 5 16.31 -11.27 -4.27
CA ILE A 5 16.21 -10.04 -3.46
C ILE A 5 15.94 -10.39 -1.99
N VAL A 6 15.17 -11.45 -1.74
CA VAL A 6 14.80 -11.88 -0.37
C VAL A 6 15.91 -12.70 0.30
N GLY A 7 16.84 -13.30 -0.47
CA GLY A 7 17.90 -14.18 0.04
C GLY A 7 19.31 -13.60 0.07
N SER A 8 19.52 -12.30 -0.23
CA SER A 8 20.85 -11.67 -0.10
C SER A 8 21.08 -11.23 1.34
N GLU A 9 22.26 -11.52 1.91
CA GLU A 9 22.67 -11.15 3.28
C GLU A 9 22.61 -9.63 3.58
N ASP A 10 22.46 -8.79 2.55
CA ASP A 10 22.36 -7.32 2.60
C ASP A 10 20.97 -6.78 2.17
N GLY A 11 19.99 -7.66 1.97
CA GLY A 11 18.64 -7.30 1.53
C GLY A 11 17.72 -6.93 2.69
N LYS A 12 16.93 -5.85 2.54
CA LYS A 12 15.88 -5.54 3.52
C LYS A 12 14.89 -6.70 3.59
N THR A 13 14.64 -7.20 4.79
CA THR A 13 13.59 -8.20 5.03
C THR A 13 12.24 -7.49 4.99
N PHE A 14 11.39 -7.90 4.07
CA PHE A 14 10.03 -7.39 3.92
C PHE A 14 9.03 -8.42 4.45
N TRP A 15 7.97 -7.95 5.10
CA TRP A 15 6.87 -8.82 5.52
C TRP A 15 6.23 -9.47 4.30
N ARG A 16 5.97 -10.77 4.41
CA ARG A 16 5.27 -11.58 3.42
C ARG A 16 3.76 -11.38 3.53
N SER A 17 3.27 -11.06 4.72
CA SER A 17 1.86 -10.76 4.99
C SER A 17 1.70 -9.79 6.17
N LEU A 18 0.51 -9.20 6.30
CA LEU A 18 0.16 -8.39 7.47
C LEU A 18 0.07 -9.22 8.76
N GLU A 19 -0.14 -10.53 8.63
CA GLU A 19 -0.16 -11.45 9.76
C GLU A 19 1.23 -11.61 10.37
N GLU A 20 2.27 -11.66 9.54
CA GLU A 20 3.66 -11.68 9.98
C GLU A 20 4.03 -10.43 10.78
N LEU A 21 3.53 -9.25 10.37
CA LEU A 21 3.69 -8.02 11.16
C LEU A 21 2.90 -8.08 12.48
N GLY A 22 1.68 -8.62 12.46
CA GLY A 22 0.83 -8.72 13.65
C GLY A 22 1.41 -9.60 14.77
N ASP A 23 2.31 -10.52 14.43
CA ASP A 23 3.02 -11.38 15.37
C ASP A 23 4.38 -10.83 15.83
N SER A 24 4.80 -9.66 15.33
CA SER A 24 6.07 -9.06 15.73
C SER A 24 6.01 -8.56 17.19
N PRO A 25 7.11 -8.68 17.95
CA PRO A 25 7.14 -8.24 19.35
C PRO A 25 6.90 -6.73 19.47
N GLU A 26 7.37 -5.94 18.50
CA GLU A 26 7.18 -4.49 18.47
C GLU A 26 5.70 -4.11 18.29
N PHE A 27 4.99 -4.87 17.45
CA PHE A 27 3.56 -4.66 17.25
C PHE A 27 2.74 -5.07 18.49
N ARG A 28 3.11 -6.16 19.16
CA ARG A 28 2.47 -6.59 20.41
C ARG A 28 2.65 -5.58 21.53
N GLU A 29 3.86 -5.03 21.69
CA GLU A 29 4.13 -3.97 22.67
C GLU A 29 3.32 -2.70 22.38
N PHE A 30 3.22 -2.32 21.10
CA PHE A 30 2.41 -1.18 20.67
C PHE A 30 0.93 -1.37 21.04
N VAL A 31 0.34 -2.54 20.75
CA VAL A 31 -1.05 -2.84 21.10
C VAL A 31 -1.27 -2.84 22.60
N GLN A 32 -0.36 -3.43 23.38
CA GLN A 32 -0.43 -3.45 24.84
C GLN A 32 -0.39 -2.04 25.44
N ARG A 33 0.40 -1.13 24.85
CA ARG A 33 0.52 0.25 25.33
C ARG A 33 -0.68 1.11 24.98
N GLU A 34 -1.16 1.04 23.74
CA GLU A 34 -2.23 1.92 23.24
C GLU A 34 -3.64 1.40 23.58
N TYR A 35 -3.80 0.08 23.69
CA TYR A 35 -5.09 -0.59 23.91
C TYR A 35 -5.03 -1.64 25.02
N PRO A 36 -4.63 -1.27 26.26
CA PRO A 36 -4.39 -2.23 27.35
C PRO A 36 -5.61 -3.09 27.71
N GLN A 37 -6.84 -2.59 27.48
CA GLN A 37 -8.08 -3.35 27.74
C GLN A 37 -8.40 -4.40 26.68
N HIS A 38 -7.86 -4.27 25.47
CA HIS A 38 -8.14 -5.18 24.34
C HIS A 38 -6.90 -6.00 23.94
N ALA A 39 -5.80 -5.86 24.69
CA ALA A 39 -4.55 -6.54 24.40
C ALA A 39 -4.61 -8.05 24.72
N GLU A 40 -5.39 -8.45 25.73
CA GLU A 40 -5.62 -9.87 26.04
C GLU A 40 -6.56 -10.54 25.02
N GLU A 41 -7.51 -9.79 24.45
CA GLU A 41 -8.45 -10.24 23.42
C GLU A 41 -7.81 -10.40 22.03
N TRP A 42 -6.59 -9.87 21.83
CA TRP A 42 -5.89 -9.94 20.54
C TRP A 42 -5.44 -11.36 20.17
N ASP A 43 -5.14 -12.18 21.16
CA ASP A 43 -4.73 -13.58 20.97
C ASP A 43 -5.92 -14.49 20.63
N ASP A 44 -7.18 -14.04 20.81
CA ASP A 44 -8.37 -14.76 20.36
C ASP A 44 -8.57 -14.53 18.83
N PRO A 45 -8.52 -15.59 18.00
CA PRO A 45 -8.66 -15.47 16.55
C PRO A 45 -10.00 -14.88 16.10
N VAL A 46 -11.08 -15.08 16.86
CA VAL A 46 -12.44 -14.63 16.54
C VAL A 46 -12.58 -13.13 16.81
N GLU A 47 -12.07 -12.67 17.94
CA GLU A 47 -12.13 -11.27 18.35
C GLU A 47 -11.20 -10.41 17.49
N ARG A 48 -9.96 -10.87 17.26
CA ARG A 48 -9.01 -10.24 16.31
C ARG A 48 -9.62 -10.07 14.92
N ARG A 49 -10.28 -11.11 14.39
CA ARG A 49 -10.94 -11.03 13.08
C ARG A 49 -12.11 -10.02 13.08
N THR A 50 -12.85 -9.95 14.17
CA THR A 50 -13.98 -9.03 14.31
C THR A 50 -13.50 -7.58 14.38
N PHE A 51 -12.46 -7.32 15.15
CA PHE A 51 -11.78 -6.02 15.20
C PHE A 51 -11.26 -5.60 13.82
N LEU A 52 -10.54 -6.48 13.11
CA LEU A 52 -10.03 -6.20 11.76
C LEU A 52 -11.15 -5.94 10.74
N LYS A 53 -12.30 -6.61 10.86
CA LYS A 53 -13.48 -6.33 10.04
C LYS A 53 -14.02 -4.92 10.29
N LEU A 54 -14.14 -4.51 11.56
CA LEU A 54 -14.65 -3.18 11.91
C LEU A 54 -13.69 -2.07 11.47
N MET A 55 -12.38 -2.23 11.73
CA MET A 55 -11.36 -1.30 11.26
C MET A 55 -11.30 -1.22 9.73
N GLY A 56 -11.37 -2.37 9.05
CA GLY A 56 -11.40 -2.44 7.60
C GLY A 56 -12.65 -1.77 7.00
N ALA A 57 -13.82 -1.95 7.62
CA ALA A 57 -15.06 -1.28 7.20
C ALA A 57 -14.97 0.24 7.37
N SER A 58 -14.42 0.71 8.50
CA SER A 58 -14.19 2.13 8.76
C SER A 58 -13.22 2.75 7.73
N LEU A 59 -12.13 2.06 7.42
CA LEU A 59 -11.16 2.49 6.40
C LEU A 59 -11.76 2.48 5.00
N ALA A 60 -12.58 1.48 4.66
CA ALA A 60 -13.26 1.43 3.38
C ALA A 60 -14.22 2.61 3.22
N LEU A 61 -15.04 2.90 4.24
CA LEU A 61 -15.94 4.05 4.26
C LEU A 61 -15.19 5.39 4.17
N ALA A 62 -14.09 5.55 4.90
CA ALA A 62 -13.23 6.73 4.79
C ALA A 62 -12.54 6.83 3.41
N GLY A 63 -12.20 5.69 2.81
CA GLY A 63 -11.57 5.58 1.51
C GLY A 63 -12.51 5.77 0.31
N LEU A 64 -13.84 5.78 0.52
CA LEU A 64 -14.81 6.04 -0.55
C LEU A 64 -14.62 7.42 -1.21
N SER A 65 -14.08 8.40 -0.48
CA SER A 65 -13.72 9.71 -1.04
C SER A 65 -12.35 9.74 -1.73
N GLY A 66 -11.56 8.66 -1.66
CA GLY A 66 -10.20 8.58 -2.19
C GLY A 66 -10.13 8.31 -3.69
N CYS A 67 -11.17 7.75 -4.30
CA CYS A 67 -11.27 7.64 -5.76
C CYS A 67 -11.68 9.00 -6.34
N VAL A 68 -10.70 9.87 -6.56
CA VAL A 68 -10.94 11.09 -7.32
C VAL A 68 -11.01 10.72 -8.80
N TYR A 69 -12.13 11.05 -9.46
CA TYR A 69 -12.22 10.97 -10.91
C TYR A 69 -11.13 11.87 -11.50
N GLN A 70 -10.16 11.29 -12.21
CA GLN A 70 -9.18 12.10 -12.93
C GLN A 70 -9.93 12.82 -14.05
N PRO A 71 -9.99 14.17 -14.02
CA PRO A 71 -10.73 14.92 -15.01
C PRO A 71 -10.15 14.66 -16.41
N PRO A 72 -10.98 14.63 -17.46
CA PRO A 72 -10.49 14.41 -18.81
C PRO A 72 -9.55 15.55 -19.22
N GLU A 73 -8.27 15.21 -19.42
CA GLU A 73 -7.29 16.13 -19.96
C GLU A 73 -7.41 16.19 -21.49
N LYS A 74 -7.31 17.40 -22.05
CA LYS A 74 -7.32 17.59 -23.50
C LYS A 74 -5.90 17.42 -24.04
N ILE A 75 -5.70 16.38 -24.84
CA ILE A 75 -4.45 16.18 -25.61
C ILE A 75 -4.62 16.88 -26.96
N VAL A 76 -3.84 17.94 -27.21
CA VAL A 76 -3.94 18.77 -28.43
C VAL A 76 -2.82 18.39 -29.40
N PRO A 77 -3.12 17.92 -30.63
CA PRO A 77 -2.09 17.56 -31.60
C PRO A 77 -1.52 18.79 -32.33
N PHE A 78 -0.39 18.59 -33.01
CA PHE A 78 0.13 19.59 -33.95
C PHE A 78 -0.85 19.82 -35.10
N VAL A 79 -1.08 21.09 -35.47
CA VAL A 79 -1.87 21.46 -36.66
C VAL A 79 -1.16 21.02 -37.96
N ARG A 80 0.17 21.14 -37.98
CA ARG A 80 1.05 20.59 -39.03
C ARG A 80 2.24 19.93 -38.34
N GLN A 81 2.39 18.62 -38.52
CA GLN A 81 3.43 17.86 -37.84
C GLN A 81 4.80 18.07 -38.52
N PRO A 82 5.85 18.47 -37.78
CA PRO A 82 7.23 18.49 -38.28
C PRO A 82 7.73 17.06 -38.56
N GLN A 83 8.55 16.85 -39.60
CA GLN A 83 9.09 15.52 -39.93
C GLN A 83 10.07 15.00 -38.86
N GLU A 84 10.78 15.91 -38.21
CA GLU A 84 11.82 15.60 -37.23
C GLU A 84 11.24 15.31 -35.83
N ALA A 85 10.03 15.81 -35.53
CA ALA A 85 9.42 15.74 -34.19
C ALA A 85 8.39 14.61 -34.09
N VAL A 86 8.79 13.49 -33.47
CA VAL A 86 7.90 12.35 -33.19
C VAL A 86 7.49 12.37 -31.71
N PRO A 87 6.19 12.52 -31.37
CA PRO A 87 5.73 12.47 -29.98
C PRO A 87 6.20 11.19 -29.28
N GLY A 88 6.81 11.33 -28.11
CA GLY A 88 7.35 10.21 -27.33
C GLY A 88 8.77 9.76 -27.71
N LYS A 89 9.40 10.35 -28.73
CA LYS A 89 10.84 10.16 -29.01
C LYS A 89 11.63 11.42 -28.68
N ALA A 90 12.74 11.26 -27.97
CA ALA A 90 13.65 12.35 -27.67
C ALA A 90 14.34 12.84 -28.96
N LEU A 91 14.45 14.15 -29.11
CA LEU A 91 15.21 14.82 -30.16
C LEU A 91 16.45 15.46 -29.51
N PHE A 92 17.65 15.13 -30.00
CA PHE A 92 18.92 15.65 -29.49
C PHE A 92 19.54 16.58 -30.53
N PHE A 93 20.17 17.68 -30.09
CA PHE A 93 20.80 18.71 -30.93
C PHE A 93 22.30 18.81 -30.66
#